data_AF-A0A200I4M8-F1
#
_entry.id   AF-A0A200I4M8-F1
#
_cell.length_a   1.000
_cell.length_b   1.000
_cell.length_c   1.000
_cell.angle_alpha   90.00
_cell.angle_beta   90.00
_cell.angle_gamma   90.00
#
_symmetry.space_group_name_H-M   'P 1'
#
loop_
_entity.id
_entity.type
_entity.pdbx_description
1 polymer ?
#
loop_
_entity_poly.entity_id
_entity_poly.type
_entity_poly.pdbx_seq_one_letter_code
_entity_poly.pdbx_strand_id
1 'polypeptide(L)'
;MVKAKKFPAGFLEVSLNIQHGIIQNCAFHGDFFSYGDLNHLEQALANQTFTYETVKQILIEQKADQLFYQITIEEILACIFE
;
A
#
# COMPACT_ATOMS: atom_id res chain seq x y z
N MET A 1 6.80 9.70 -5.08
CA MET A 1 6.80 9.99 -3.63
C MET A 1 7.11 8.72 -2.88
N VAL A 2 7.77 8.83 -1.72
CA VAL A 2 8.02 7.72 -0.82
C VAL A 2 7.42 8.10 0.52
N LYS A 3 6.65 7.19 1.11
CA LYS A 3 5.99 7.34 2.39
C LYS A 3 6.44 6.20 3.28
N ALA A 4 6.73 6.46 4.55
CA ALA A 4 7.17 5.41 5.45
C ALA A 4 6.70 5.65 6.88
N LYS A 5 6.34 4.57 7.56
CA LYS A 5 5.85 4.60 8.94
C LYS A 5 6.25 3.31 9.65
N LYS A 6 6.65 3.44 10.92
CA LYS A 6 6.96 2.30 11.78
C LYS A 6 5.71 1.90 12.57
N PHE A 7 5.31 0.65 12.41
CA PHE A 7 4.22 0.02 13.16
C PHE A 7 4.80 -1.02 14.14
N PRO A 8 4.02 -1.47 15.14
CA PRO A 8 4.45 -2.55 16.03
C PRO A 8 4.86 -3.83 15.28
N ALA A 9 4.19 -4.11 14.15
CA ALA A 9 4.43 -5.29 13.31
C ALA A 9 5.60 -5.14 12.32
N GLY A 10 6.19 -3.95 12.21
CA GLY A 10 7.30 -3.68 11.30
C GLY A 10 7.29 -2.25 10.73
N PHE A 11 8.36 -1.89 10.06
CA PHE A 11 8.51 -0.72 9.23
C PHE A 11 7.90 -0.99 7.87
N LEU A 12 6.98 -0.11 7.45
CA LEU A 12 6.34 -0.14 6.14
C LEU A 12 6.75 1.13 5.38
N GLU A 13 7.26 0.93 4.17
CA GLU A 13 7.54 1.97 3.19
C GLU A 13 6.70 1.70 1.93
N VAL A 14 6.06 2.75 1.41
CA VAL A 14 5.29 2.72 0.18
C VAL A 14 5.90 3.71 -0.80
N SER A 15 6.41 3.18 -1.90
CA SER A 15 6.93 3.95 -3.03
C SER A 15 5.85 4.11 -4.09
N LEU A 16 5.45 5.35 -4.39
CA LEU A 16 4.40 5.67 -5.35
C LEU A 16 4.94 6.60 -6.44
N ASN A 17 4.87 6.20 -7.69
CA ASN A 17 5.08 7.09 -8.83
C ASN A 17 3.71 7.62 -9.28
N ILE A 18 3.47 8.93 -9.19
CA ILE A 18 2.18 9.54 -9.53
C ILE A 18 2.38 10.58 -10.61
N GLN A 19 1.58 10.49 -11.68
CA GLN A 19 1.57 11.43 -12.80
C GLN A 19 0.13 11.81 -13.11
N HIS A 20 -0.16 13.12 -13.16
CA HIS A 20 -1.51 13.64 -13.42
C HIS A 20 -2.59 13.05 -12.48
N GLY A 21 -2.24 12.79 -11.22
CA GLY A 21 -3.15 12.19 -10.23
C GLY A 21 -3.35 10.68 -10.39
N ILE A 22 -2.64 10.01 -11.30
CA ILE A 22 -2.70 8.56 -11.53
C ILE A 22 -1.43 7.89 -11.02
N ILE A 23 -1.59 6.81 -10.26
CA ILE A 23 -0.50 5.95 -9.79
C ILE A 23 0.07 5.20 -10.99
N GLN A 24 1.26 5.56 -11.46
CA GLN A 24 1.97 4.86 -12.52
C GLN A 24 2.61 3.56 -12.01
N ASN A 25 3.12 3.59 -10.77
CA ASN A 25 3.70 2.43 -10.12
C ASN A 25 3.56 2.54 -8.61
N CYS A 26 3.43 1.39 -7.94
CA CYS A 26 3.38 1.25 -6.50
C CYS A 26 4.31 0.10 -6.08
N ALA A 27 5.08 0.29 -5.02
CA ALA A 27 5.87 -0.78 -4.42
C ALA A 27 5.85 -0.68 -2.89
N PHE A 28 5.71 -1.82 -2.23
CA PHE A 28 5.77 -1.94 -0.77
C PHE A 28 7.12 -2.52 -0.36
N HIS A 29 7.79 -1.84 0.56
CA HIS A 29 9.09 -2.21 1.09
C HIS A 29 9.09 -2.11 2.61
N GLY A 30 10.09 -2.71 3.24
CA GLY A 30 10.31 -2.59 4.68
C GLY A 30 10.72 -3.91 5.33
N ASP A 31 10.63 -3.94 6.66
CA ASP A 31 11.00 -5.09 7.50
C ASP A 31 9.77 -5.77 8.14
N PHE A 32 8.59 -5.61 7.53
CA PHE A 32 7.36 -6.32 7.90
C PHE A 32 7.34 -7.74 7.30
N PHE A 33 6.50 -8.61 7.86
CA PHE A 33 6.24 -9.93 7.29
C PHE A 33 5.04 -9.89 6.34
N SER A 34 5.19 -10.43 5.13
CA SER A 34 4.08 -10.64 4.19
C SER A 34 3.72 -12.12 4.04
N TYR A 35 2.45 -12.41 3.80
CA TYR A 35 1.97 -13.73 3.42
C TYR A 35 2.02 -13.88 1.90
N GLY A 36 3.23 -14.00 1.38
CA GLY A 36 3.49 -14.14 -0.05
C GLY A 36 3.90 -12.84 -0.73
N ASP A 37 3.72 -12.81 -2.05
CA ASP A 37 4.16 -11.73 -2.92
C ASP A 37 3.11 -10.62 -3.01
N LEU A 38 3.56 -9.37 -2.93
CA LEU A 38 2.72 -8.17 -3.02
C LEU A 38 2.55 -7.66 -4.45
N ASN A 39 3.25 -8.26 -5.43
CA ASN A 39 3.19 -7.87 -6.84
C ASN A 39 1.75 -7.72 -7.37
N HIS A 40 0.83 -8.60 -6.97
CA HIS A 40 -0.56 -8.51 -7.41
C HIS A 40 -1.28 -7.26 -6.87
N LEU A 41 -1.04 -6.94 -5.59
CA LEU A 41 -1.57 -5.74 -4.95
C LEU A 41 -0.99 -4.47 -5.58
N GLU A 42 0.32 -4.45 -5.79
CA GLU A 42 1.04 -3.35 -6.43
C GLU A 42 0.53 -3.06 -7.84
N GLN A 43 0.33 -4.11 -8.63
CA GLN A 43 -0.26 -4.02 -9.97
C GLN A 43 -1.71 -3.55 -9.95
N ALA A 44 -2.50 -3.96 -8.96
CA ALA A 44 -3.89 -3.51 -8.81
C ALA A 44 -3.98 -2.01 -8.48
N LEU A 45 -3.00 -1.47 -7.75
CA LEU A 45 -2.89 -0.04 -7.46
C LEU A 45 -2.35 0.78 -8.65
N ALA A 46 -1.59 0.16 -9.54
CA ALA A 46 -1.11 0.82 -10.75
C ALA A 46 -2.28 1.18 -11.71
N ASN A 47 -2.12 2.28 -12.44
CA ASN A 47 -3.12 2.91 -13.30
C ASN A 47 -4.41 3.38 -12.61
N GLN A 48 -4.39 3.54 -11.28
CA GLN A 48 -5.54 4.00 -10.51
C GLN A 48 -5.39 5.46 -10.08
N THR A 49 -6.52 6.12 -9.86
CA THR A 49 -6.53 7.48 -9.32
C THR A 49 -5.99 7.48 -7.89
N PHE A 50 -5.06 8.39 -7.59
CA PHE A 50 -4.50 8.56 -6.26
C PHE A 50 -5.46 9.38 -5.37
N THR A 51 -6.49 8.71 -4.85
CA THR A 51 -7.38 9.22 -3.80
C THR A 51 -7.49 8.24 -2.66
N TYR A 52 -7.88 8.73 -1.48
CA TYR A 52 -8.05 7.89 -0.30
C TYR A 52 -9.07 6.78 -0.55
N GLU A 53 -10.21 7.12 -1.15
CA GLU A 53 -11.31 6.20 -1.43
C GLU A 53 -10.91 5.11 -2.44
N THR A 54 -10.25 5.49 -3.54
CA THR A 54 -9.81 4.53 -4.56
C THR A 54 -8.78 3.56 -4.00
N VAL A 55 -7.76 4.06 -3.29
CA VAL A 55 -6.73 3.21 -2.67
C VAL A 55 -7.37 2.29 -1.64
N LYS A 56 -8.24 2.80 -0.77
CA LYS A 56 -8.94 1.99 0.24
C LYS A 56 -9.75 0.87 -0.40
N GLN A 57 -10.51 1.17 -1.45
CA GLN A 57 -11.32 0.17 -2.15
C GLN A 57 -10.45 -0.96 -2.72
N ILE A 58 -9.33 -0.62 -3.36
CA ILE A 58 -8.40 -1.61 -3.93
C ILE A 58 -7.78 -2.47 -2.82
N LEU A 59 -7.33 -1.88 -1.71
CA LEU A 59 -6.77 -2.63 -0.58
C LEU A 59 -7.78 -3.64 -0.02
N ILE A 60 -9.07 -3.28 0.05
CA ILE A 60 -10.15 -4.17 0.50
C ILE A 60 -10.40 -5.29 -0.53
N GLU A 61 -10.53 -4.95 -1.81
CA GLU A 61 -10.77 -5.92 -2.89
C GLU A 61 -9.65 -6.95 -3.02
N GLN A 62 -8.41 -6.50 -2.83
CA GLN A 62 -7.22 -7.34 -2.86
C GLN A 62 -6.91 -8.02 -1.53
N LYS A 63 -7.76 -7.84 -0.49
CA LYS A 63 -7.60 -8.42 0.85
C LYS A 63 -6.21 -8.17 1.43
N ALA A 64 -5.77 -6.91 1.37
CA ALA A 64 -4.43 -6.53 1.82
C ALA A 64 -4.19 -6.90 3.30
N ASP A 65 -5.21 -6.87 4.15
CA ASP A 65 -5.15 -7.36 5.54
C ASP A 65 -4.73 -8.84 5.68
N GLN A 66 -4.88 -9.65 4.62
CA GLN A 66 -4.42 -11.04 4.57
C GLN A 66 -3.01 -11.18 4.00
N LEU A 67 -2.48 -10.13 3.36
CA LEU A 67 -1.16 -10.10 2.76
C LEU A 67 -0.09 -9.56 3.72
N PHE A 68 -0.45 -8.66 4.65
CA PHE A 68 0.48 -8.08 5.62
C PHE A 68 0.24 -8.68 7.01
N TYR A 69 1.29 -9.20 7.65
CA TYR A 69 1.20 -9.74 9.00
C TYR A 69 1.00 -8.62 10.02
N GLN A 70 -0.16 -8.61 10.69
CA GLN A 70 -0.49 -7.65 11.75
C GLN A 70 -0.37 -6.17 11.33
N ILE A 71 -0.55 -5.85 10.05
CA ILE A 71 -0.72 -4.47 9.57
C ILE A 71 -2.11 -4.37 8.94
N THR A 72 -2.93 -3.45 9.43
CA THR A 72 -4.31 -3.27 8.95
C THR A 72 -4.36 -2.40 7.70
N ILE A 73 -5.50 -2.44 6.99
CA ILE A 73 -5.76 -1.56 5.85
C ILE A 73 -5.69 -0.08 6.29
N GLU A 74 -6.22 0.24 7.47
CA GLU A 74 -6.15 1.57 8.06
C GLU A 74 -4.73 2.03 8.30
N GLU A 75 -3.84 1.15 8.76
CA GLU A 75 -2.43 1.45 8.96
C GLU A 75 -1.70 1.67 7.63
N ILE A 76 -1.99 0.88 6.59
CA ILE A 76 -1.45 1.09 5.24
C ILE A 76 -1.90 2.46 4.70
N LEU A 77 -3.20 2.78 4.83
CA LEU A 77 -3.75 4.07 4.41
C LEU A 77 -3.13 5.23 5.18
N ALA A 78 -2.94 5.07 6.51
CA ALA A 78 -2.28 6.06 7.34
C ALA A 78 -0.81 6.26 6.94
N CYS A 79 -0.11 5.21 6.48
CA CYS A 79 1.23 5.37 5.91
C CYS A 79 1.20 6.21 4.63
N ILE A 80 0.23 5.97 3.74
CA ILE A 80 0.17 6.62 2.42
C ILE A 80 -0.29 8.08 2.50
N PHE A 81 -1.28 8.39 3.34
CA PHE A 81 -2.00 9.68 3.31
C PHE A 81 -1.74 10.63 4.48
N GLU A 82 -1.10 10.17 5.56
CA GLU A 82 -0.62 11.05 6.65
C GLU A 82 0.86 11.45 6.41
#